data_AF-A0A8K0GTI5-F1
#
_entry.id   AF-A0A8K0GTI5-F1
#
_cell.length_a   1.000
_cell.length_b   1.000
_cell.length_c   1.000
_cell.angle_alpha   90.00
_cell.angle_beta   90.00
_cell.angle_gamma   90.00
#
_symmetry.space_group_name_H-M   'P 1'
#
loop_
_entity.id
_entity.type
_entity.pdbx_description
1 polymer ?
#
loop_
_entity_poly.entity_id
_entity_poly.type
_entity_poly.pdbx_seq_one_letter_code
_entity_poly.pdbx_strand_id
1 'polypeptide(L)'
;MNANKAAGIGGSKGVLPTRSSPRKYGFVMANISKSMEGGGRDKNQLIETKERCEAEGLDMTIDEIFNSVVPPKSGYVQGFGHGPKPMSRALRLNEQRRKEVEDRAKSAKERNEELTKQIEELRARQDRIEDSLFQRIR
;
A
#
# COMPACT_ATOMS: atom_id res chain seq x y z
N MET A 1 -10.56 -14.46 43.16
CA MET A 1 -9.48 -15.39 42.80
C MET A 1 -10.11 -16.56 42.08
N ASN A 2 -9.80 -16.78 40.81
CA ASN A 2 -10.19 -18.02 40.11
C ASN A 2 -9.15 -18.34 39.03
N ALA A 3 -8.51 -19.48 39.22
CA ALA A 3 -7.55 -20.08 38.31
C ALA A 3 -8.28 -20.95 37.28
N ASN A 4 -7.97 -20.78 36.00
CA ASN A 4 -8.30 -21.71 34.92
C ASN A 4 -6.97 -22.01 34.19
N LYS A 5 -6.40 -23.21 34.32
CA LYS A 5 -6.78 -24.51 33.72
C LYS A 5 -6.04 -24.72 32.39
N ALA A 6 -5.06 -25.62 32.44
CA ALA A 6 -4.30 -26.14 31.32
C ALA A 6 -5.08 -27.24 30.57
N ALA A 7 -4.98 -27.22 29.24
CA ALA A 7 -5.06 -28.32 28.27
C ALA A 7 -4.76 -27.63 26.91
N GLY A 8 -3.74 -27.94 26.11
CA GLY A 8 -3.25 -29.25 25.66
C GLY A 8 -3.68 -29.44 24.20
N ILE A 9 -2.77 -29.26 23.25
CA ILE A 9 -2.70 -29.76 21.85
C ILE A 9 -1.28 -29.30 21.42
N GLY A 10 -0.34 -30.10 20.93
CA GLY A 10 -0.38 -31.35 20.19
C GLY A 10 0.81 -31.23 19.24
N GLY A 11 1.76 -32.17 19.33
CA GLY A 11 3.03 -32.08 18.62
C GLY A 11 2.88 -32.11 17.11
N SER A 12 3.71 -31.32 16.43
CA SER A 12 4.14 -31.57 15.06
C SER A 12 5.67 -31.67 15.06
N LYS A 13 6.17 -32.90 15.20
CA LYS A 13 7.47 -33.27 14.65
C LYS A 13 7.37 -33.04 13.14
N GLY A 14 8.16 -32.13 12.59
CA GLY A 14 8.02 -31.76 11.18
C GLY A 14 9.22 -31.00 10.64
N VAL A 15 10.27 -31.75 10.29
CA VAL A 15 11.16 -31.53 9.13
C VAL A 15 12.01 -30.24 9.15
N LEU A 16 13.33 -30.43 9.28
CA LEU A 16 14.35 -29.47 8.84
C LEU A 16 14.00 -28.93 7.44
N PRO A 17 13.90 -27.61 7.21
CA PRO A 17 13.70 -27.09 5.86
C PRO A 17 15.00 -27.27 5.06
N THR A 18 15.18 -28.45 4.49
CA THR A 18 16.12 -28.69 3.39
C THR A 18 15.57 -28.05 2.12
N ARG A 19 16.49 -27.42 1.37
CA ARG A 19 16.37 -26.94 -0.03
C ARG A 19 15.48 -25.71 -0.28
N SER A 20 16.21 -24.61 -0.48
CA SER A 20 15.89 -23.43 -1.29
C SER A 20 14.74 -23.60 -2.28
N SER A 21 13.63 -22.91 -2.01
CA SER A 21 12.59 -22.67 -3.03
C SER A 21 13.01 -21.49 -3.91
N PRO A 22 13.19 -21.67 -5.24
CA PRO A 22 13.72 -20.63 -6.12
C PRO A 22 12.85 -19.36 -6.20
N ARG A 23 11.55 -19.47 -5.90
CA ARG A 23 10.62 -18.34 -6.02
C ARG A 23 10.75 -17.29 -4.93
N LYS A 24 11.32 -17.62 -3.76
CA LYS A 24 11.53 -16.64 -2.69
C LYS A 24 12.81 -15.82 -2.91
N TYR A 25 13.81 -16.39 -3.56
CA TYR A 25 15.06 -15.68 -3.89
C TYR A 25 14.84 -14.55 -4.92
N GLY A 26 13.96 -14.73 -5.90
CA GLY A 26 13.70 -13.70 -6.93
C GLY A 26 13.14 -12.39 -6.36
N PHE A 27 12.25 -12.45 -5.36
CA PHE A 27 11.65 -11.27 -4.74
C PHE A 27 12.61 -10.54 -3.79
N VAL A 28 13.49 -11.29 -3.11
CA VAL A 28 14.53 -10.72 -2.25
C VAL A 28 15.62 -10.07 -3.11
N MET A 29 16.03 -10.69 -4.21
CA MET A 29 17.04 -10.12 -5.13
C MET A 29 16.53 -8.88 -5.88
N ALA A 30 15.26 -8.86 -6.31
CA ALA A 30 14.69 -7.72 -7.05
C ALA A 30 14.57 -6.43 -6.20
N ASN A 31 14.38 -6.55 -4.88
CA ASN A 31 14.33 -5.40 -3.98
C ASN A 31 15.71 -4.93 -3.53
N ILE A 32 16.71 -5.82 -3.53
CA ILE A 32 18.11 -5.43 -3.34
C ILE A 32 18.55 -4.56 -4.52
N SER A 33 18.30 -4.99 -5.76
CA SER A 33 18.71 -4.25 -6.96
C SER A 33 18.12 -2.84 -7.11
N LYS A 34 16.93 -2.55 -6.56
CA LYS A 34 16.32 -1.21 -6.61
C LYS A 34 16.82 -0.24 -5.54
N SER A 35 17.53 -0.72 -4.52
CA SER A 35 18.13 0.13 -3.48
C SER A 35 19.64 0.34 -3.70
N MET A 36 20.14 -0.04 -4.89
CA MET A 36 21.56 -0.05 -5.28
C MET A 36 21.92 1.05 -6.29
N GLU A 37 21.60 2.31 -6.01
CA GLU A 37 22.33 3.41 -6.67
C GLU A 37 23.79 3.56 -6.15
N GLY A 38 24.24 2.67 -5.24
CA GLY A 38 25.62 2.61 -4.74
C GLY A 38 26.28 1.21 -4.73
N GLY A 39 25.66 0.20 -5.34
CA GLY A 39 25.85 -1.23 -5.05
C GLY A 39 27.11 -1.95 -5.58
N GLY A 40 28.27 -1.28 -5.64
CA GLY A 40 29.55 -1.90 -6.02
C GLY A 40 30.62 -1.91 -4.91
N ARG A 41 30.55 -0.98 -3.95
CA ARG A 41 31.58 -0.78 -2.92
C ARG A 41 31.33 -1.63 -1.67
N ASP A 42 30.08 -1.76 -1.29
CA ASP A 42 29.69 -2.37 0.00
C ASP A 42 29.97 -3.89 0.04
N LYS A 43 29.88 -4.60 -1.09
CA LYS A 43 30.16 -6.04 -1.15
C LYS A 43 31.65 -6.35 -0.99
N ASN A 44 32.52 -5.58 -1.65
CA ASN A 44 33.96 -5.78 -1.53
C ASN A 44 34.43 -5.40 -0.13
N GLN A 45 33.88 -4.34 0.45
CA GLN A 45 34.16 -3.96 1.84
C GLN A 45 33.72 -5.04 2.84
N LEU A 46 32.59 -5.73 2.62
CA LEU A 46 32.17 -6.86 3.45
C LEU A 46 33.16 -8.04 3.38
N ILE A 47 33.69 -8.32 2.19
CA ILE A 47 34.68 -9.38 1.99
C ILE A 47 36.00 -8.99 2.66
N GLU A 48 36.51 -7.78 2.43
CA GLU A 48 37.75 -7.26 3.01
C GLU A 48 37.69 -7.22 4.54
N THR A 49 36.57 -6.77 5.11
CA THR A 49 36.38 -6.75 6.56
C THR A 49 36.33 -8.15 7.14
N LYS A 50 35.66 -9.11 6.48
CA LYS A 50 35.65 -10.52 6.89
C LYS A 50 37.06 -11.12 6.89
N GLU A 51 37.80 -10.94 5.78
CA GLU A 51 39.17 -11.46 5.64
C GLU A 51 40.11 -10.88 6.68
N ARG A 52 39.98 -9.58 6.99
CA ARG A 52 40.75 -8.93 8.06
C ARG A 52 40.44 -9.53 9.43
N CYS A 53 39.17 -9.75 9.76
CA CYS A 53 38.80 -10.34 11.05
C CYS A 53 39.32 -11.76 11.20
N GLU A 54 39.25 -12.56 10.13
CA GLU A 54 39.80 -13.91 10.09
C GLU A 54 41.33 -13.90 10.24
N ALA A 55 42.03 -12.93 9.63
CA ALA A 55 43.47 -12.78 9.75
C ALA A 55 43.93 -12.27 11.13
N GLU A 56 43.15 -11.40 11.75
CA GLU A 56 43.42 -10.81 13.07
C GLU A 56 42.90 -11.67 14.23
N GLY A 57 42.21 -12.78 13.94
CA GLY A 57 41.63 -13.67 14.95
C GLY A 57 40.46 -13.05 15.73
N LEU A 58 39.79 -12.05 15.15
CA LEU A 58 38.64 -11.39 15.74
C LEU A 58 37.40 -12.25 15.52
N ASP A 59 36.79 -12.68 16.62
CA ASP A 59 35.54 -13.45 16.60
C ASP A 59 34.34 -12.50 16.40
N MET A 60 34.23 -11.93 15.21
CA MET A 60 33.08 -11.13 14.79
C MET A 60 32.11 -12.00 13.98
N THR A 61 30.84 -11.93 14.35
CA THR A 61 29.77 -12.59 13.60
C THR A 61 29.51 -11.87 12.27
N ILE A 62 28.96 -12.61 11.30
CA ILE A 62 28.61 -12.05 9.98
C ILE A 62 27.65 -10.86 10.12
N ASP A 63 26.74 -10.89 11.09
CA ASP A 63 25.78 -9.82 11.33
C ASP A 63 26.46 -8.55 11.87
N GLU A 64 27.49 -8.69 12.72
CA GLU A 64 28.29 -7.57 13.23
C GLU A 64 29.14 -6.93 12.12
N ILE A 65 29.77 -7.75 11.28
CA ILE A 65 30.49 -7.28 10.09
C ILE A 65 29.53 -6.54 9.16
N PHE A 66 28.35 -7.11 8.91
CA PHE A 66 27.32 -6.50 8.07
C PHE A 66 26.87 -5.14 8.60
N ASN A 67 26.57 -5.03 9.89
CA ASN A 67 26.14 -3.78 10.51
C ASN A 67 27.25 -2.71 10.57
N SER A 68 28.52 -3.13 10.59
CA SER A 68 29.67 -2.21 10.59
C SER A 68 29.93 -1.58 9.21
N VAL A 69 29.69 -2.34 8.13
CA VAL A 69 29.96 -1.91 6.74
C VAL A 69 28.72 -1.30 6.09
N VAL A 70 27.55 -1.87 6.36
CA VAL A 70 26.28 -1.43 5.78
C VAL A 70 25.56 -0.55 6.80
N PRO A 71 25.56 0.79 6.63
CA PRO A 71 24.81 1.65 7.53
C PRO A 71 23.32 1.29 7.48
N PRO A 72 22.62 1.33 8.62
CA PRO A 72 21.19 1.07 8.65
C PRO A 72 20.49 2.03 7.70
N LYS A 73 19.65 1.49 6.81
CA LYS A 73 18.81 2.31 5.93
C LYS A 73 18.00 3.26 6.82
N SER A 74 18.08 4.57 6.55
CA SER A 74 17.32 5.59 7.28
C SER A 74 15.84 5.16 7.39
N GLY A 75 15.34 5.03 8.62
CA GLY A 75 13.98 4.57 8.93
C GLY A 75 13.80 3.06 9.18
N TYR A 76 14.85 2.24 9.10
CA TYR A 76 14.80 0.83 9.48
C TYR A 76 15.33 0.64 10.91
N VAL A 77 14.42 0.35 11.85
CA VAL A 77 14.77 -0.07 13.22
C VAL A 77 14.63 -1.59 13.29
N GLN A 78 15.74 -2.29 13.51
CA GLN A 78 15.76 -3.74 13.61
C GLN A 78 14.85 -4.19 14.77
N GLY A 79 13.99 -5.18 14.51
CA GLY A 79 13.05 -5.73 15.50
C GLY A 79 11.68 -5.03 15.57
N PHE A 80 11.48 -3.86 14.96
CA PHE A 80 10.22 -3.11 15.03
C PHE A 80 9.33 -3.22 13.76
N GLY A 81 9.71 -4.09 12.82
CA GLY A 81 9.01 -4.22 11.55
C GLY A 81 9.12 -2.96 10.68
N HIS A 82 8.44 -2.95 9.53
CA HIS A 82 8.32 -1.71 8.76
C HIS A 82 7.25 -0.85 9.46
N GLY A 83 7.62 0.36 9.89
CA GLY A 83 6.67 1.35 10.38
C GLY A 83 5.54 1.61 9.37
N PRO A 84 4.44 2.27 9.78
CA PRO A 84 3.27 2.49 8.92
C PRO A 84 3.70 3.00 7.55
N LYS A 85 3.34 2.24 6.51
CA LYS A 85 3.81 2.48 5.15
C LYS A 85 3.45 3.91 4.77
N PRO A 86 4.44 4.78 4.46
CA PRO A 86 4.14 6.16 4.11
C PRO A 86 3.20 6.14 2.92
N MET A 87 2.12 6.91 3.01
CA MET A 87 1.13 6.99 1.95
C MET A 87 1.85 7.47 0.69
N SER A 88 1.93 6.60 -0.31
CA SER A 88 2.69 6.92 -1.51
C SER A 88 2.05 8.11 -2.21
N ARG A 89 2.87 8.94 -2.87
CA ARG A 89 2.38 10.08 -3.68
C ARG A 89 1.29 9.65 -4.67
N ALA A 90 1.37 8.42 -5.19
CA ALA A 90 0.38 7.83 -6.07
C ALA A 90 -0.98 7.57 -5.37
N LEU A 91 -0.97 7.12 -4.11
CA LEU A 91 -2.21 6.91 -3.34
C LEU A 91 -2.92 8.23 -3.05
N ARG A 92 -2.17 9.28 -2.67
CA ARG A 92 -2.74 10.61 -2.45
C ARG A 92 -3.34 11.20 -3.73
N LEU A 93 -2.67 11.04 -4.86
CA LEU A 93 -3.18 11.50 -6.16
C LEU A 93 -4.44 10.74 -6.58
N ASN A 94 -4.49 9.42 -6.35
CA ASN A 94 -5.67 8.62 -6.65
C ASN A 94 -6.87 9.02 -5.77
N GLU A 95 -6.63 9.32 -4.49
CA GLU A 95 -7.69 9.77 -3.60
C GLU A 95 -8.27 11.14 -4.02
N GLN A 96 -7.41 12.07 -4.44
CA GLN A 96 -7.84 13.36 -4.99
C GLN A 96 -8.68 13.18 -6.26
N ARG A 97 -8.22 12.36 -7.20
CA ARG A 97 -8.97 12.06 -8.44
C ARG A 97 -10.30 11.39 -8.15
N ARG A 98 -10.35 10.47 -7.19
CA ARG A 98 -11.61 9.83 -6.78
C ARG A 98 -12.60 10.86 -6.26
N LYS A 99 -12.16 11.77 -5.40
CA LYS A 99 -12.99 12.84 -4.86
C LYS A 99 -13.51 13.79 -5.94
N GLU A 100 -12.65 14.19 -6.87
CA GLU A 100 -13.07 15.03 -8.01
C GLU A 100 -14.13 14.35 -8.88
N VAL A 101 -14.02 13.04 -9.11
CA VAL A 101 -15.01 12.27 -9.86
C VAL A 101 -16.34 12.19 -9.11
N GLU A 102 -16.30 11.93 -7.80
CA GLU A 102 -17.50 11.90 -6.95
C GLU A 102 -18.22 13.26 -6.92
N ASP A 103 -17.46 14.35 -6.78
CA ASP A 103 -18.00 15.72 -6.78
C ASP A 103 -18.64 16.07 -8.14
N ARG A 104 -18.00 15.68 -9.25
CA ARG A 104 -18.58 15.85 -10.59
C ARG A 104 -19.86 15.04 -10.77
N ALA A 105 -19.89 13.80 -10.32
CA ALA A 105 -21.07 12.94 -10.42
C ALA A 105 -22.24 13.53 -9.62
N LYS A 106 -21.97 14.02 -8.40
CA LYS A 106 -22.99 14.68 -7.57
C LYS A 106 -23.53 15.94 -8.25
N SER A 107 -22.66 16.81 -8.73
CA SER A 107 -23.06 18.04 -9.41
C SER A 107 -23.84 17.78 -10.70
N ALA A 108 -23.48 16.72 -11.46
CA ALA A 108 -24.23 16.31 -12.64
C ALA A 108 -25.64 15.81 -12.27
N LYS A 109 -25.77 15.05 -11.18
CA LYS A 109 -27.06 14.56 -10.70
C LYS A 109 -27.98 15.70 -10.28
N GLU A 110 -27.47 16.65 -9.50
CA GLU A 110 -28.23 17.84 -9.06
C GLU A 110 -28.72 18.67 -10.25
N ARG A 111 -27.86 18.90 -11.26
CA ARG A 111 -28.28 19.59 -12.49
C ARG A 111 -29.35 18.82 -13.26
N ASN A 112 -29.25 17.50 -13.31
CA ASN A 112 -30.24 16.67 -13.99
C ASN A 112 -31.59 16.75 -13.27
N GLU A 113 -31.60 16.64 -11.94
CA GLU A 113 -32.81 16.80 -11.12
C GLU A 113 -33.45 18.20 -11.33
N GLU A 114 -32.65 19.24 -11.36
CA GLU A 114 -33.12 20.60 -11.65
C GLU A 114 -33.74 20.71 -13.05
N LEU A 115 -33.07 20.19 -14.09
CA LEU A 115 -33.58 20.19 -15.45
C LEU A 115 -34.87 19.37 -15.57
N THR A 116 -34.98 18.23 -14.89
CA THR A 116 -36.21 17.42 -14.91
C THR A 116 -37.39 18.17 -14.31
N LYS A 117 -37.20 18.89 -13.20
CA LYS A 117 -38.25 19.75 -12.61
C LYS A 117 -38.67 20.85 -13.57
N GLN A 118 -37.72 21.51 -14.23
CA GLN A 118 -38.02 22.56 -15.21
C GLN A 118 -38.83 22.01 -16.40
N ILE A 119 -38.50 20.80 -16.87
CA ILE A 119 -39.26 20.14 -17.94
C ILE A 119 -40.70 19.83 -17.48
N GLU A 120 -40.88 19.33 -16.27
CA GLU A 120 -42.21 19.04 -15.71
C GLU A 120 -43.06 20.32 -15.56
N GLU A 121 -42.46 21.42 -15.09
CA GLU A 121 -43.14 22.71 -14.98
C GLU A 121 -43.56 23.25 -16.34
N LEU A 122 -42.67 23.17 -17.35
CA LEU A 122 -42.97 23.60 -18.71
C LEU A 122 -44.10 22.77 -19.33
N ARG A 123 -44.12 21.46 -19.09
CA ARG A 123 -45.23 20.58 -19.52
C ARG A 123 -46.54 20.98 -18.86
N ALA A 124 -46.55 21.15 -17.54
CA ALA A 124 -47.76 21.58 -16.83
C ALA A 124 -48.25 22.96 -17.31
N ARG A 125 -47.33 23.85 -17.71
CA ARG A 125 -47.69 25.15 -18.29
C ARG A 125 -48.30 24.99 -19.70
N GLN A 126 -47.79 24.08 -20.52
CA GLN A 126 -48.36 23.77 -21.83
C GLN A 126 -49.79 23.24 -21.68
N ASP A 127 -50.01 22.26 -20.81
CA ASP A 127 -51.33 21.67 -20.56
C ASP A 127 -52.37 22.75 -20.16
N ARG A 128 -51.99 23.67 -19.25
CA ARG A 128 -52.86 24.79 -18.86
C ARG A 128 -53.22 25.72 -20.02
N ILE A 129 -52.27 25.97 -20.92
CA ILE A 129 -52.50 26.81 -22.10
C ILE A 129 -53.48 26.10 -23.03
N GLU A 130 -53.26 24.83 -23.32
CA GLU A 130 -54.14 24.01 -24.15
C GLU A 130 -55.56 23.99 -23.60
N ASP A 131 -55.74 23.71 -22.31
CA ASP A 131 -57.04 23.74 -21.64
C ASP A 131 -57.74 25.10 -21.78
N SER A 132 -57.00 26.20 -21.62
CA SER A 132 -57.56 27.55 -21.75
C SER A 132 -58.00 27.88 -23.18
N LEU A 133 -57.30 27.34 -24.18
CA LEU A 133 -57.66 27.52 -25.59
C LEU A 133 -58.91 26.71 -25.93
N PHE A 134 -59.01 25.46 -25.45
CA PHE A 134 -60.20 24.63 -25.63
C PHE A 134 -61.45 25.24 -24.99
N GLN A 135 -61.32 25.89 -23.84
CA GLN A 135 -62.45 26.59 -23.21
C GLN A 135 -62.93 27.83 -23.96
N ARG A 136 -62.05 28.51 -24.71
CA ARG A 136 -62.40 29.73 -25.47
C ARG A 136 -63.09 29.46 -26.81
N ILE A 137 -62.97 28.24 -27.35
CA ILE A 137 -63.54 27.86 -28.65
C ILE A 137 -64.96 27.29 -28.50
N ARG A 138 -65.40 26.97 -27.27
CA ARG A 138 -66.73 26.46 -26.95
C ARG A 138 -67.69 27.57 -26.57
#